data_AF-A0A7K4IRH8-F1
#
_entry.id   AF-A0A7K4IRH8-F1
#
_cell.length_a   1.000
_cell.length_b   1.000
_cell.length_c   1.000
_cell.angle_alpha   90.00
_cell.angle_beta   90.00
_cell.angle_gamma   90.00
#
_symmetry.space_group_name_H-M   'P 1'
#
loop_
_entity.id
_entity.type
_entity.pdbx_description
1 polymer ?
#
loop_
_entity_poly.entity_id
_entity_poly.type
_entity_poly.pdbx_seq_one_letter_code
_entity_poly.pdbx_strand_id
1 'polypeptide(L)'
;MIEEVLLILAGILLAVTAGAAVEYYRQLRSVKKEYEKAREAVEDIVLSFNRQFKQEADKLERIAYKVEAVSSKSDHALKNAEEANKKIPDLESKVSTATENRETEVKRLDEIDRKVHDIAMSQEALVVKFSTIEEQARQSLIAPEAKIEAVIPIKREKALAPLTETELSALEMLALEGPKTAPEIKEKIRLSREHTARLMKKLYEGGYLERDTSKIPFKYHVKEEMSKLLKKAESNP
;
A
#
# COMPACT_ATOMS: atom_id res chain seq x y z
N MET A 1 55.08 -52.30 -105.47
CA MET A 1 53.74 -51.81 -105.87
C MET A 1 52.67 -52.02 -104.79
N ILE A 2 52.23 -53.24 -104.47
CA ILE A 2 51.11 -53.44 -103.49
C ILE A 2 51.49 -53.00 -102.06
N GLU A 3 52.68 -53.37 -101.58
CA GLU A 3 53.16 -52.98 -100.24
C GLU A 3 53.34 -51.46 -100.08
N GLU A 4 53.83 -50.79 -101.12
CA GLU A 4 53.99 -49.32 -101.13
C GLU A 4 52.63 -48.61 -101.06
N VAL A 5 51.62 -49.11 -101.78
CA VAL A 5 50.25 -48.59 -101.73
C VAL A 5 49.62 -48.78 -100.35
N LEU A 6 49.84 -49.94 -99.71
CA LEU A 6 49.38 -50.21 -98.34
C LEU A 6 50.02 -49.28 -97.30
N LEU A 7 51.32 -49.02 -97.42
CA LEU A 7 52.02 -48.09 -96.53
C LEU A 7 51.51 -46.66 -96.64
N ILE A 8 51.24 -46.18 -97.87
CA ILE A 8 50.67 -44.85 -98.10
C ILE A 8 49.26 -44.77 -97.49
N LEU A 9 48.43 -45.80 -97.67
CA LEU A 9 47.08 -45.84 -97.12
C LEU A 9 47.08 -45.85 -95.58
N ALA A 10 47.98 -46.62 -94.96
CA ALA A 10 48.15 -46.64 -93.51
C ALA A 10 48.64 -45.29 -92.98
N GLY A 11 49.54 -44.61 -93.70
CA GLY A 11 50.00 -43.26 -93.37
C GLY A 11 48.88 -42.22 -93.39
N ILE A 12 48.02 -42.25 -94.43
CA ILE A 12 46.84 -41.37 -94.52
C ILE A 12 45.87 -41.65 -93.37
N LEU A 13 45.60 -42.92 -93.07
CA LEU A 13 44.72 -43.31 -91.96
C LEU A 13 45.27 -42.84 -90.60
N LEU A 14 46.57 -42.97 -90.37
CA LEU A 14 47.23 -42.46 -89.16
C LEU A 14 47.15 -40.94 -89.06
N ALA A 15 47.35 -40.21 -90.16
CA ALA A 15 47.23 -38.76 -90.17
C ALA A 15 45.80 -38.30 -89.85
N VAL A 16 44.78 -38.96 -90.40
CA VAL A 16 43.37 -38.66 -90.13
C VAL A 16 43.01 -38.97 -88.68
N THR A 17 43.45 -40.12 -88.15
CA THR A 17 43.19 -40.48 -86.74
C THR A 17 43.91 -39.55 -85.76
N ALA A 18 45.17 -39.17 -86.03
CA ALA A 18 45.89 -38.19 -85.23
C ALA A 18 45.24 -36.80 -85.31
N GLY A 19 44.78 -36.37 -86.49
CA GLY A 19 44.06 -35.12 -86.68
C GLY A 19 42.76 -35.09 -85.85
N ALA A 20 41.95 -36.14 -85.95
CA ALA A 20 40.73 -36.28 -85.15
C ALA A 20 41.04 -36.29 -83.64
N ALA A 21 42.07 -37.01 -83.20
CA ALA A 21 42.47 -37.04 -81.79
C ALA A 21 42.88 -35.64 -81.28
N VAL A 22 43.58 -34.85 -82.08
CA VAL A 22 43.95 -33.46 -81.73
C VAL A 22 42.72 -32.55 -81.65
N GLU A 23 41.78 -32.67 -82.59
CA GLU A 23 40.52 -31.91 -82.52
C GLU A 23 39.70 -32.26 -81.29
N TYR A 24 39.50 -33.55 -81.00
CA TYR A 24 38.81 -33.99 -79.79
C TYR A 24 39.50 -33.52 -78.51
N TYR A 25 40.84 -33.58 -78.47
CA TYR A 25 41.59 -33.08 -77.33
C TYR A 25 41.40 -31.58 -77.12
N ARG A 26 41.39 -30.79 -78.21
CA ARG A 26 41.12 -29.35 -78.17
C ARG A 26 39.70 -29.05 -77.68
N GLN A 27 38.70 -29.76 -78.19
CA GLN A 27 37.31 -29.60 -77.75
C GLN A 27 37.15 -29.95 -76.27
N LEU A 28 37.69 -31.08 -75.83
CA LEU A 28 37.60 -31.51 -74.44
C LEU A 28 38.26 -30.51 -73.49
N ARG A 29 39.39 -29.92 -73.88
CA ARG A 29 40.08 -28.89 -73.08
C ARG A 29 39.28 -27.60 -72.98
N SER A 30 38.57 -27.21 -74.05
CA SER A 30 37.69 -26.04 -74.04
C SER A 30 36.48 -26.25 -73.12
N VAL A 31 35.79 -27.38 -73.28
CA VAL A 31 34.61 -27.72 -72.47
C VAL A 31 34.98 -27.83 -71.00
N LYS A 32 36.12 -28.44 -70.66
CA LYS A 32 36.60 -28.51 -69.27
C LYS A 32 36.80 -27.13 -68.65
N LYS A 33 37.30 -26.15 -69.43
CA LYS A 33 37.50 -24.78 -68.95
C LYS A 33 36.18 -24.06 -68.68
N GLU A 34 35.18 -24.25 -69.53
CA GLU A 34 33.83 -23.70 -69.34
C GLU A 34 33.12 -24.37 -68.16
N TYR A 35 33.28 -25.68 -68.01
CA TYR A 35 32.75 -26.44 -66.87
C TYR A 35 33.32 -25.96 -65.54
N GLU A 36 34.64 -25.80 -65.42
CA GLU A 36 35.27 -25.31 -64.18
C GLU A 36 34.74 -23.91 -63.81
N LYS A 37 34.58 -23.01 -64.79
CA LYS A 37 33.98 -21.68 -64.52
C LYS A 37 32.53 -21.77 -64.05
N ALA A 38 31.73 -22.61 -64.70
CA ALA A 38 30.33 -22.81 -64.29
C ALA A 38 30.25 -23.45 -62.90
N ARG A 39 31.13 -24.40 -62.60
CA ARG A 39 31.24 -25.07 -61.30
C ARG A 39 31.60 -24.07 -60.21
N GLU A 40 32.59 -23.21 -60.42
CA GLU A 40 32.99 -22.16 -59.48
C GLU A 40 31.82 -21.22 -59.18
N ALA A 41 31.12 -20.75 -60.21
CA ALA A 41 29.94 -19.89 -60.03
C ALA A 41 28.81 -20.58 -59.25
N VAL A 42 28.55 -21.87 -59.54
CA VAL A 42 27.53 -22.64 -58.80
C VAL A 42 27.98 -22.89 -57.36
N GLU A 43 29.25 -23.19 -57.13
CA GLU A 43 29.82 -23.37 -55.79
C GLU A 43 29.67 -22.10 -54.96
N ASP A 44 29.99 -20.93 -55.51
CA ASP A 44 29.78 -19.63 -54.86
C ASP A 44 28.31 -19.39 -54.54
N ILE A 45 27.40 -19.69 -55.48
CA ILE A 45 25.96 -19.59 -55.25
C ILE A 45 25.54 -20.49 -54.09
N VAL A 46 25.92 -21.77 -54.09
CA VAL A 46 25.57 -22.73 -53.04
C VAL A 46 26.12 -22.30 -51.69
N LEU A 47 27.37 -21.82 -51.63
CA LEU A 47 27.98 -21.29 -50.42
C LEU A 47 27.23 -20.06 -49.90
N SER A 48 26.80 -19.17 -50.80
CA SER A 48 26.02 -17.99 -50.44
C SER A 48 24.65 -18.35 -49.86
N PHE A 49 23.95 -19.33 -50.45
CA PHE A 49 22.68 -19.83 -49.95
C PHE A 49 22.84 -20.48 -48.58
N ASN A 50 23.85 -21.34 -48.40
CA ASN A 50 24.10 -21.96 -47.10
C ASN A 50 24.36 -20.90 -46.01
N ARG A 51 25.11 -19.85 -46.34
CA ARG A 51 25.31 -18.71 -45.44
C ARG A 51 24.01 -17.97 -45.13
N GLN A 52 23.16 -17.72 -46.14
CA GLN A 52 21.87 -17.08 -45.96
C GLN A 52 20.91 -17.93 -45.10
N PHE A 53 20.83 -19.25 -45.35
CA PHE A 53 20.02 -20.16 -44.55
C PHE A 53 20.44 -20.15 -43.09
N LYS A 54 21.75 -20.16 -42.81
CA LYS A 54 22.25 -20.05 -41.44
C LYS A 54 21.83 -18.73 -40.79
N GLN A 55 21.98 -17.61 -41.49
CA GLN A 55 21.56 -16.30 -40.97
C GLN A 55 20.06 -16.20 -40.73
N GLU A 56 19.24 -16.75 -41.63
CA GLU A 56 17.77 -16.77 -41.46
C GLU A 56 17.34 -17.73 -40.34
N ALA A 57 18.02 -18.87 -40.17
CA ALA A 57 17.78 -19.77 -39.04
C ALA A 57 18.09 -19.07 -37.70
N ASP A 58 19.22 -18.37 -37.59
CA ASP A 58 19.58 -17.60 -36.40
C ASP A 58 18.57 -16.47 -36.10
N LYS A 59 18.05 -15.81 -37.15
CA LYS A 59 16.98 -14.79 -36.99
C LYS A 59 15.68 -15.44 -36.52
N LEU A 60 15.30 -16.59 -37.09
CA LEU A 60 14.10 -17.32 -36.72
C LEU A 60 14.16 -17.77 -35.26
N GLU A 61 15.32 -18.25 -34.80
CA GLU A 61 15.54 -18.61 -33.40
C GLU A 61 15.36 -17.41 -32.46
N ARG A 62 15.90 -16.24 -32.82
CA ARG A 62 15.68 -15.00 -32.04
C ARG A 62 14.22 -14.57 -32.02
N ILE A 63 13.50 -14.72 -33.13
CA ILE A 63 12.07 -14.43 -33.20
C ILE A 63 11.31 -15.42 -32.33
N ALA A 64 11.60 -16.71 -32.42
CA ALA A 64 10.99 -17.75 -31.59
C ALA A 64 11.18 -17.45 -30.10
N TYR A 65 12.41 -17.14 -29.68
CA TYR A 65 12.71 -16.75 -28.30
C TYR A 65 11.92 -15.51 -27.86
N LYS A 66 11.84 -14.46 -28.70
CA LYS A 66 11.03 -13.26 -28.39
C LYS A 66 9.53 -13.58 -28.30
N VAL A 67 9.02 -14.42 -29.19
CA VAL A 67 7.62 -14.84 -29.19
C VAL A 67 7.30 -15.66 -27.94
N GLU A 68 8.16 -16.59 -27.54
CA GLU A 68 7.99 -17.38 -26.31
C GLU A 68 8.04 -16.49 -25.05
N ALA A 69 8.98 -15.53 -25.00
CA ALA A 69 9.06 -14.56 -23.91
C ALA A 69 7.83 -13.64 -23.83
N VAL A 70 7.25 -13.26 -24.98
CA VAL A 70 6.01 -12.47 -25.02
C VAL A 70 4.80 -13.32 -24.65
N SER A 71 4.72 -14.56 -25.15
CA SER A 71 3.65 -15.51 -24.85
C SER A 71 3.57 -15.78 -23.35
N SER A 72 4.70 -16.13 -22.72
CA SER A 72 4.78 -16.38 -21.27
C SER A 72 4.36 -15.16 -20.44
N LYS A 73 4.77 -13.95 -20.85
CA LYS A 73 4.29 -12.70 -20.22
C LYS A 73 2.79 -12.50 -20.41
N SER A 74 2.26 -12.80 -21.59
CA SER A 74 0.83 -12.69 -21.87
C SER A 74 0.01 -13.69 -21.06
N ASP A 75 0.49 -14.93 -20.91
CA ASP A 75 -0.15 -15.97 -20.11
C ASP A 75 -0.19 -15.59 -18.63
N HIS A 76 0.91 -15.00 -18.13
CA HIS A 76 0.95 -14.48 -16.76
C HIS A 76 -0.01 -13.29 -16.59
N ALA A 77 -0.08 -12.37 -17.55
CA ALA A 77 -1.01 -11.26 -17.51
C ALA A 77 -2.47 -11.75 -17.55
N LEU A 78 -2.76 -12.78 -18.35
CA LEU A 78 -4.08 -13.39 -18.46
C LEU A 78 -4.49 -14.09 -17.16
N LYS A 79 -3.59 -14.85 -16.53
CA LYS A 79 -3.83 -15.45 -15.20
C LYS A 79 -4.11 -14.40 -14.14
N ASN A 80 -3.31 -13.33 -14.09
CA ASN A 80 -3.54 -12.23 -13.15
C ASN A 80 -4.89 -11.54 -13.39
N ALA A 81 -5.26 -11.33 -14.65
CA ALA A 81 -6.55 -10.74 -15.01
C ALA A 81 -7.71 -11.67 -14.60
N GLU A 82 -7.57 -12.98 -14.79
CA GLU A 82 -8.57 -13.97 -14.37
C GLU A 82 -8.72 -14.01 -12.84
N GLU A 83 -7.61 -13.97 -12.10
CA GLU A 83 -7.63 -13.89 -10.63
C GLU A 83 -8.27 -12.59 -10.12
N ALA A 84 -8.00 -11.46 -10.77
CA ALA A 84 -8.66 -10.20 -10.46
C ALA A 84 -10.17 -10.29 -10.74
N ASN A 85 -10.54 -10.86 -11.88
CA ASN A 85 -11.95 -11.03 -12.27
C ASN A 85 -12.72 -11.93 -11.29
N LYS A 86 -12.08 -12.96 -10.73
CA LYS A 86 -12.66 -13.80 -9.67
C LYS A 86 -12.95 -13.03 -8.37
N LYS A 87 -12.22 -11.95 -8.08
CA LYS A 87 -12.42 -11.12 -6.88
C LYS A 87 -13.46 -10.02 -7.06
N ILE A 88 -13.77 -9.63 -8.30
CA ILE A 88 -14.80 -8.63 -8.62
C ILE A 88 -16.16 -8.95 -8.00
N PRO A 89 -16.73 -10.18 -8.07
CA PRO A 89 -18.04 -10.46 -7.48
C PRO A 89 -18.05 -10.34 -5.95
N ASP A 90 -16.97 -10.71 -5.27
CA ASP A 90 -16.84 -10.51 -3.81
C ASP A 90 -16.83 -9.01 -3.47
N LEU A 91 -16.07 -8.22 -4.23
CA LEU A 91 -16.06 -6.76 -4.08
C LEU A 91 -17.43 -6.15 -4.39
N GLU A 92 -18.11 -6.60 -5.44
CA GLU A 92 -19.45 -6.15 -5.82
C GLU A 92 -20.46 -6.41 -4.70
N SER A 93 -20.41 -7.60 -4.08
CA SER A 93 -21.27 -7.93 -2.94
C SER A 93 -20.97 -7.06 -1.70
N LYS A 94 -19.69 -6.79 -1.41
CA LYS A 94 -19.27 -5.89 -0.33
C LYS A 94 -19.69 -4.45 -0.59
N VAL A 95 -19.66 -4.00 -1.84
CA VAL A 95 -20.13 -2.66 -2.22
C VAL A 95 -21.65 -2.58 -2.11
N SER A 96 -22.40 -3.60 -2.53
CA SER A 96 -23.86 -3.64 -2.40
C SER A 96 -24.28 -3.57 -0.93
N THR A 97 -23.70 -4.41 -0.08
CA THR A 97 -23.99 -4.42 1.36
C THR A 97 -23.58 -3.11 2.05
N ALA A 98 -22.44 -2.53 1.70
CA ALA A 98 -22.04 -1.22 2.21
C ALA A 98 -22.99 -0.10 1.77
N THR A 99 -23.52 -0.18 0.55
CA THR A 99 -24.52 0.77 0.02
C THR A 99 -25.84 0.65 0.78
N GLU A 100 -26.34 -0.58 0.98
CA GLU A 100 -27.55 -0.85 1.78
C GLU A 100 -27.40 -0.33 3.21
N ASN A 101 -26.28 -0.62 3.87
CA ASN A 101 -26.00 -0.12 5.22
C ASN A 101 -26.01 1.40 5.26
N ARG A 102 -25.37 2.07 4.28
CA ARG A 102 -25.36 3.52 4.17
C ARG A 102 -26.76 4.10 3.99
N GLU A 103 -27.63 3.47 3.18
CA GLU A 103 -29.03 3.90 3.07
C GLU A 103 -29.78 3.78 4.39
N THR A 104 -29.56 2.71 5.16
CA THR A 104 -30.18 2.56 6.48
C THR A 104 -29.68 3.59 7.50
N GLU A 105 -28.38 3.94 7.47
CA GLU A 105 -27.80 4.98 8.32
C GLU A 105 -28.33 6.36 7.96
N VAL A 106 -28.49 6.67 6.67
CA VAL A 106 -29.11 7.93 6.22
C VAL A 106 -30.54 8.04 6.73
N LYS A 107 -31.35 6.97 6.62
CA LYS A 107 -32.72 6.96 7.18
C LYS A 107 -32.75 7.19 8.69
N ARG A 108 -31.79 6.63 9.44
CA ARG A 108 -31.67 6.84 10.89
C ARG A 108 -31.25 8.28 11.22
N LEU A 109 -30.35 8.87 10.44
CA LEU A 109 -29.96 10.26 10.57
C LEU A 109 -31.14 11.20 10.35
N ASP A 110 -31.97 10.95 9.32
CA ASP A 110 -33.20 11.73 9.07
C ASP A 110 -34.18 11.63 10.25
N GLU A 111 -34.32 10.46 10.86
CA GLU A 111 -35.17 10.28 12.04
C GLU A 111 -34.62 11.03 13.27
N ILE A 112 -33.30 11.01 13.47
CA ILE A 112 -32.65 11.76 14.55
C ILE A 112 -32.81 13.27 14.31
N ASP A 113 -32.61 13.74 13.09
CA ASP A 113 -32.75 15.16 12.74
C ASP A 113 -34.17 15.67 13.04
N ARG A 114 -35.20 14.88 12.68
CA ARG A 114 -36.60 15.16 13.06
C ARG A 114 -36.79 15.23 14.58
N LYS A 115 -36.29 14.24 15.33
CA LYS A 115 -36.42 14.23 16.80
C LYS A 115 -35.69 15.41 17.44
N VAL A 116 -34.52 15.80 16.93
CA VAL A 116 -33.77 16.97 17.40
C VAL A 116 -34.55 18.24 17.12
N HIS A 117 -35.15 18.36 15.92
CA HIS A 117 -36.01 19.49 15.58
C HIS A 117 -37.23 19.59 16.50
N ASP A 118 -37.93 18.48 16.76
CA ASP A 118 -39.08 18.44 17.67
C ASP A 118 -38.68 18.83 19.10
N ILE A 119 -37.52 18.35 19.57
CA ILE A 119 -36.97 18.72 20.89
C ILE A 119 -36.67 20.22 20.91
N ALA A 120 -36.02 20.77 19.88
CA ALA A 120 -35.71 22.20 19.79
C ALA A 120 -36.99 23.04 19.86
N MET A 121 -38.03 22.67 19.10
CA MET A 121 -39.34 23.33 19.14
C MET A 121 -39.99 23.23 20.52
N SER A 122 -39.93 22.05 21.17
CA SER A 122 -40.46 21.86 22.51
C SER A 122 -39.71 22.69 23.56
N GLN A 123 -38.39 22.82 23.40
CA GLN A 123 -37.54 23.59 24.28
C GLN A 123 -37.82 25.09 24.12
N GLU A 124 -37.99 25.56 22.89
CA GLU A 124 -38.38 26.94 22.58
C GLU A 124 -39.76 27.28 23.17
N ALA A 125 -40.74 26.38 23.02
CA ALA A 125 -42.05 26.52 23.65
C ALA A 125 -42.01 26.51 25.18
N LEU A 126 -41.12 25.71 25.78
CA LEU A 126 -40.90 25.70 27.23
C LEU A 126 -40.25 27.01 27.69
N VAL A 127 -39.25 27.53 26.98
CA VAL A 127 -38.60 28.81 27.28
C VAL A 127 -39.62 29.95 27.27
N VAL A 128 -40.51 30.00 26.27
CA VAL A 128 -41.61 30.98 26.22
C VAL A 128 -42.52 30.83 27.44
N LYS A 129 -42.95 29.61 27.79
CA LYS A 129 -43.78 29.39 29.00
C LYS A 129 -43.07 29.79 30.29
N PHE A 130 -41.78 29.48 30.42
CA PHE A 130 -40.99 29.90 31.58
C PHE A 130 -40.90 31.43 31.67
N SER A 131 -40.72 32.14 30.56
CA SER A 131 -40.73 33.61 30.57
C SER A 131 -42.08 34.19 31.03
N THR A 132 -43.21 33.59 30.60
CA THR A 132 -44.54 34.02 31.06
C THR A 132 -44.80 33.71 32.54
N ILE A 133 -44.31 32.56 33.03
CA ILE A 133 -44.43 32.21 34.45
C ILE A 133 -43.51 33.09 35.30
N GLU A 134 -42.33 33.44 34.80
CA GLU A 134 -41.40 34.36 35.46
C GLU A 134 -42.00 35.77 35.54
N GLU A 135 -42.64 36.28 34.48
CA GLU A 135 -43.38 37.54 34.52
C GLU A 135 -44.57 37.47 35.50
N GLN A 136 -45.30 36.36 35.52
CA GLN A 136 -46.42 36.16 36.44
C GLN A 136 -45.97 36.01 37.91
N ALA A 137 -44.82 35.39 38.16
CA ALA A 137 -44.19 35.30 39.47
C ALA A 137 -43.63 36.66 39.93
N ARG A 138 -43.06 37.45 39.00
CA ARG A 138 -42.64 38.84 39.28
C ARG A 138 -43.82 39.74 39.61
N GLN A 139 -45.00 39.51 39.02
CA GLN A 139 -46.23 40.22 39.39
C GLN A 139 -46.84 39.74 40.72
N SER A 140 -46.54 38.51 41.16
CA SER A 140 -47.01 37.93 42.44
C SER A 140 -46.13 38.30 43.65
N LEU A 141 -45.03 39.04 43.47
CA LEU A 141 -44.03 39.33 44.52
C LEU A 141 -44.20 40.68 45.24
N ILE A 142 -45.41 41.26 45.26
CA ILE A 142 -45.70 42.46 46.09
C ILE A 142 -46.47 42.05 47.36
N ALA A 143 -45.79 41.42 48.33
CA ALA A 143 -46.10 41.43 49.78
C ALA A 143 -45.00 40.68 50.59
N PRO A 144 -44.71 41.07 51.85
CA PRO A 144 -43.34 41.12 52.37
C PRO A 144 -42.87 39.91 53.20
N GLU A 145 -41.54 39.88 53.35
CA GLU A 145 -40.63 38.96 54.04
C GLU A 145 -41.14 38.23 55.30
N ALA A 146 -40.89 36.92 55.36
CA ALA A 146 -40.76 36.17 56.61
C ALA A 146 -39.56 35.22 56.54
N LYS A 147 -38.63 35.43 57.48
CA LYS A 147 -37.41 34.65 57.75
C LYS A 147 -37.68 33.15 57.86
N ILE A 148 -36.92 32.31 57.16
CA ILE A 148 -36.59 30.95 57.59
C ILE A 148 -35.14 30.62 57.19
N GLU A 149 -34.34 30.31 58.23
CA GLU A 149 -33.02 29.69 58.16
C GLU A 149 -33.09 28.28 57.55
N ALA A 150 -32.21 27.95 56.60
CA ALA A 150 -31.67 26.60 56.38
C ALA A 150 -30.45 26.61 55.41
N VAL A 151 -29.24 26.68 55.98
CA VAL A 151 -28.19 25.62 55.90
C VAL A 151 -27.88 24.98 54.52
N ILE A 152 -26.87 25.55 53.82
CA ILE A 152 -25.70 24.99 53.06
C ILE A 152 -25.88 24.13 51.75
N PRO A 153 -24.82 23.83 50.94
CA PRO A 153 -24.55 24.41 49.59
C PRO A 153 -24.42 23.36 48.46
N ILE A 154 -24.46 23.77 47.18
CA ILE A 154 -24.22 22.84 46.04
C ILE A 154 -22.91 23.17 45.29
N LYS A 155 -21.84 22.62 45.88
CA LYS A 155 -20.80 21.76 45.26
C LYS A 155 -20.16 22.19 43.93
N ARG A 156 -19.01 22.86 44.07
CA ARG A 156 -17.79 22.56 43.29
C ARG A 156 -17.30 21.15 43.66
N GLU A 157 -17.87 20.10 43.07
CA GLU A 157 -17.38 18.73 43.26
C GLU A 157 -17.19 18.04 41.90
N LYS A 158 -16.01 18.25 41.32
CA LYS A 158 -15.45 17.30 40.36
C LYS A 158 -13.92 17.21 40.50
N ALA A 159 -13.44 17.26 41.74
CA ALA A 159 -12.02 17.17 42.10
C ALA A 159 -11.71 16.06 43.12
N LEU A 160 -12.67 15.16 43.42
CA LEU A 160 -12.48 14.03 44.32
C LEU A 160 -13.19 12.79 43.76
N ALA A 161 -12.72 12.29 42.61
CA ALA A 161 -12.88 10.87 42.35
C ALA A 161 -11.99 10.12 43.37
N PRO A 162 -12.43 8.98 43.95
CA PRO A 162 -11.53 8.16 44.76
C PRO A 162 -10.36 7.75 43.87
N LEU A 163 -9.19 8.32 44.16
CA LEU A 163 -7.96 7.95 43.48
C LEU A 163 -7.69 6.49 43.85
N THR A 164 -7.41 5.67 42.85
CA THR A 164 -6.99 4.28 43.07
C THR A 164 -5.64 4.27 43.79
N GLU A 165 -5.34 3.22 44.57
CA GLU A 165 -4.08 3.10 45.34
C GLU A 165 -2.83 3.34 44.46
N THR A 166 -2.89 2.90 43.20
CA THR A 166 -1.84 3.12 42.20
C THR A 166 -1.72 4.57 41.72
N GLU A 167 -2.81 5.35 41.73
CA GLU A 167 -2.83 6.77 41.39
C GLU A 167 -2.20 7.61 42.50
N LEU A 168 -2.52 7.29 43.76
CA LEU A 168 -1.94 7.93 44.94
C LEU A 168 -0.43 7.69 45.01
N SER A 169 0.01 6.44 44.87
CA SER A 169 1.43 6.09 44.90
C SER A 169 2.25 6.82 43.82
N ALA A 170 1.68 7.01 42.62
CA ALA A 170 2.34 7.77 41.56
C ALA A 170 2.42 9.29 41.86
N LEU A 171 1.39 9.86 42.50
CA LEU A 171 1.36 11.27 42.89
C LEU A 171 2.30 11.57 44.08
N GLU A 172 2.32 10.70 45.09
CA GLU A 172 3.25 10.81 46.23
C GLU A 172 4.70 10.76 45.77
N MET A 173 5.05 9.84 44.86
CA MET A 173 6.40 9.74 44.31
C MET A 173 6.81 11.03 43.60
N LEU A 174 5.93 11.59 42.76
CA LEU A 174 6.23 12.83 42.03
C LEU A 174 6.30 14.05 42.96
N ALA A 175 5.61 14.00 44.10
CA ALA A 175 5.69 15.04 45.13
C ALA A 175 7.01 14.96 45.93
N LEU A 176 7.52 13.75 46.20
CA LEU A 176 8.75 13.53 46.96
C LEU A 176 10.03 13.64 46.11
N GLU A 177 10.02 13.07 44.91
CA GLU A 177 11.21 12.88 44.07
C GLU A 177 11.32 13.86 42.90
N GLY A 178 10.29 14.70 42.70
CA GLY A 178 10.28 15.74 41.67
C GLY A 178 9.93 15.23 40.26
N PRO A 179 10.16 16.05 39.22
CA PRO A 179 9.65 15.79 37.87
C PRO A 179 10.32 14.57 37.21
N LYS A 180 9.53 13.56 36.85
CA LYS A 180 10.00 12.29 36.28
C LYS A 180 9.33 11.94 34.96
N THR A 181 9.99 11.06 34.22
CA THR A 181 9.47 10.53 32.95
C THR A 181 8.63 9.27 33.16
N ALA A 182 7.71 8.98 32.25
CA ALA A 182 6.85 7.79 32.34
C ALA A 182 7.61 6.44 32.50
N PRO A 183 8.79 6.22 31.88
CA PRO A 183 9.60 5.03 32.12
C PRO A 183 10.12 4.89 33.57
N GLU A 184 10.51 5.99 34.19
CA GLU A 184 11.01 6.01 35.58
C GLU A 184 9.87 5.74 36.58
N ILE A 185 8.68 6.29 36.31
CA ILE A 185 7.48 6.04 37.12
C ILE A 185 7.08 4.56 37.01
N LYS A 186 7.14 3.98 35.81
CA LYS A 186 6.85 2.56 35.53
C LYS A 186 7.71 1.61 36.38
N GLU A 187 9.02 1.89 36.46
CA GLU A 187 9.97 1.03 37.18
C GLU A 187 9.61 0.90 38.68
N LYS A 188 9.07 1.95 39.27
CA LYS A 188 8.68 1.97 40.69
C LYS A 188 7.28 1.42 40.96
N ILE A 189 6.28 1.74 40.13
CA ILE A 189 4.91 1.22 40.31
C ILE A 189 4.72 -0.21 39.79
N ARG A 190 5.76 -0.81 39.17
CA ARG A 190 5.81 -2.18 38.61
C ARG A 190 4.62 -2.51 37.67
N LEU A 191 4.09 -1.51 36.96
CA LEU A 191 3.02 -1.68 35.97
C LEU A 191 3.59 -1.82 34.54
N SER A 192 2.75 -2.26 33.61
CA SER A 192 3.11 -2.28 32.18
C SER A 192 3.31 -0.85 31.66
N ARG A 193 4.16 -0.69 30.65
CA ARG A 193 4.43 0.61 29.99
C ARG A 193 3.14 1.28 29.51
N GLU A 194 2.15 0.49 29.09
CA GLU A 194 0.87 0.98 28.62
C GLU A 194 -0.03 1.44 29.78
N HIS A 195 -0.09 0.67 30.87
CA HIS A 195 -0.87 1.05 32.04
C HIS A 195 -0.34 2.33 32.68
N THR A 196 0.98 2.49 32.79
CA THR A 196 1.57 3.75 33.27
C THR A 196 1.24 4.92 32.36
N ALA A 197 1.26 4.75 31.03
CA ALA A 197 0.90 5.81 30.10
C ALA A 197 -0.59 6.20 30.23
N ARG A 198 -1.49 5.22 30.38
CA ARG A 198 -2.93 5.47 30.62
C ARG A 198 -3.16 6.18 31.95
N LEU A 199 -2.45 5.77 33.00
CA LEU A 199 -2.50 6.37 34.32
C LEU A 199 -2.06 7.84 34.28
N MET A 200 -0.90 8.13 33.68
CA MET A 200 -0.37 9.48 33.55
C MET A 200 -1.29 10.37 32.69
N LYS A 201 -1.89 9.81 31.63
CA LYS A 201 -2.90 10.51 30.83
C LYS A 201 -4.14 10.86 31.66
N LYS A 202 -4.66 9.92 32.44
CA LYS A 202 -5.83 10.12 33.31
C LYS A 202 -5.56 11.17 34.40
N LEU A 203 -4.39 11.14 35.02
CA LEU A 203 -4.00 12.13 36.03
C LEU A 203 -3.76 13.53 35.44
N TYR A 204 -3.26 13.61 34.21
CA TYR A 204 -3.15 14.86 33.47
C TYR A 204 -4.52 15.44 33.10
N GLU A 205 -5.43 14.62 32.56
CA GLU A 205 -6.81 15.02 32.24
C GLU A 205 -7.63 15.39 33.49
N GLY A 206 -7.35 14.71 34.61
CA GLY A 206 -7.92 15.03 35.92
C GLY A 206 -7.36 16.31 36.55
N GLY A 207 -6.36 16.95 35.95
CA GLY A 207 -5.74 18.18 36.44
C GLY A 207 -4.83 18.00 37.66
N TYR A 208 -4.42 16.77 37.96
CA TYR A 208 -3.52 16.43 39.07
C TYR A 208 -2.04 16.58 38.69
N LEU A 209 -1.71 16.37 37.40
CA LEU A 209 -0.36 16.46 36.85
C LEU A 209 -0.29 17.46 35.70
N GLU A 210 0.88 18.04 35.52
CA GLU A 210 1.25 18.84 34.36
C GLU A 210 2.43 18.15 33.64
N ARG A 211 2.46 18.24 32.30
CA ARG A 211 3.47 17.58 31.47
C ARG A 211 4.31 18.63 30.74
N ASP A 212 5.62 18.52 30.86
CA ASP A 212 6.55 19.28 30.04
C ASP A 212 6.65 18.62 28.65
N THR A 213 6.14 19.32 27.64
CA THR A 213 6.14 18.86 26.25
C THR A 213 7.42 19.22 25.50
N SER A 214 8.38 19.88 26.17
CA SER A 214 9.61 20.39 25.54
C SER A 214 10.54 19.29 25.03
N LYS A 215 10.51 18.08 25.61
CA LYS A 215 11.33 16.94 25.20
C LYS A 215 10.58 15.61 25.35
N ILE A 216 10.86 14.65 24.46
CA ILE A 216 10.34 13.27 24.54
C ILE A 216 11.46 12.39 25.10
N PRO A 217 11.22 11.53 26.12
CA PRO A 217 9.94 11.30 26.81
C PRO A 217 9.50 12.49 27.69
N PHE A 218 8.20 12.76 27.73
CA PHE A 218 7.64 13.85 28.53
C PHE A 218 7.96 13.68 30.02
N LYS A 219 8.28 14.80 30.68
CA LYS A 219 8.42 14.87 32.13
C LYS A 219 7.10 15.30 32.75
N TYR A 220 6.70 14.64 33.83
CA TYR A 220 5.49 14.93 34.57
C TYR A 220 5.86 15.59 35.89
N HIS A 221 5.14 16.63 36.28
CA HIS A 221 5.25 17.27 37.59
C HIS A 221 3.87 17.40 38.25
N VAL A 222 3.84 17.31 39.58
CA VAL A 222 2.60 17.52 40.34
C VAL A 222 2.25 19.00 40.34
N LYS A 223 0.97 19.32 40.19
CA LYS A 223 0.48 20.69 40.33
C LYS A 223 0.64 21.16 41.78
N GLU A 224 1.01 22.42 41.99
CA GLU A 224 1.28 22.96 43.33
C GLU A 224 0.10 22.78 44.30
N GLU A 225 -1.13 22.90 43.80
CA GLU A 225 -2.35 22.70 44.59
C GLU A 225 -2.49 21.26 45.12
N MET A 226 -2.04 20.25 44.37
CA MET A 226 -2.03 18.85 44.78
C MET A 226 -0.89 18.52 45.73
N SER A 227 0.26 19.17 45.57
CA SER A 227 1.37 19.03 46.52
C SER A 227 0.99 19.49 47.95
N LYS A 228 0.12 20.52 48.06
CA LYS A 228 -0.42 20.99 49.36
C LYS A 228 -1.41 20.01 49.98
N LEU A 229 -2.22 19.33 49.16
CA LEU A 229 -3.20 18.36 49.62
C LEU A 229 -2.54 17.07 50.12
N LEU A 230 -1.47 16.60 49.45
CA LEU A 230 -0.72 15.41 49.88
C LEU A 230 0.04 15.67 51.19
N LYS A 231 0.69 16.83 51.34
CA LYS A 231 1.36 17.21 52.62
C LYS A 231 0.38 17.32 53.79
N LYS A 232 -0.88 17.67 53.53
CA LYS A 232 -1.93 17.74 54.56
C LYS A 232 -2.48 16.35 54.91
N ALA A 233 -2.46 15.40 53.97
CA ALA A 233 -2.85 14.02 54.21
C ALA A 233 -1.81 13.26 55.05
N GLU A 234 -0.52 13.60 54.95
CA GLU A 234 0.55 13.02 55.77
C GLU A 234 0.66 13.61 57.20
N SER A 235 0.00 14.74 57.50
CA SER A 235 0.10 15.40 58.82
C SER A 235 -1.05 15.10 59.80
N ASN A 236 -1.91 14.13 59.49
CA ASN A 236 -2.97 13.69 60.38
C ASN A 236 -2.83 12.16 60.58
N PRO A 237 -2.32 11.69 61.73
CA PRO A 237 -2.22 10.26 62.02
C PRO A 237 -3.60 9.61 62.19
#